data_AF-A0A167WBQ3-F1
#
_entry.id   AF-A0A167WBQ3-F1
#
_cell.length_a   1.000
_cell.length_b   1.000
_cell.length_c   1.000
_cell.angle_alpha   90.00
_cell.angle_beta   90.00
_cell.angle_gamma   90.00
#
_symmetry.space_group_name_H-M   'P 1'
#
loop_
_entity.id
_entity.type
_entity.pdbx_description
1 polymer ?
#
loop_
_entity_poly.entity_id
_entity_poly.type
_entity_poly.pdbx_seq_one_letter_code
_entity_poly.pdbx_strand_id
1 'polypeptide(L)'
;MSRSWKQVRTYPDHLGHPVVLEQYVNPEYEPEPSELVAFQVYSLVPLDDDHHELRDYPMQMFWNDEVKPLFEIYSYRPPDGFACIEHNRIEIARRKQQHQSGVENPLPLIPRFNRLYSSSNVGFCVLLRSHSYRVGNMQDSEEAEEIGEGPDFLYFNRTFSSTCTKADVAQHLREGQEKLPSEAFEFVIERLIDQIYIGQLMILDIFNNVPRYPERDALGIDEGEPPCQDIPTEEQIRDQLGHETSVGGFSLDPAFYISQEANIVTVTNTPKGETPDIQYIVHAAFLSHIRDAEGSSILESTARLFTASMFSNLPANKTLTLKFFIPKCNSWSAIRPAQNEVLEILSQQNEENRENPFSIGALHNITTGDSQPLAAKRFTPQGPDQYIKISQGAHDGSGFRMFTVVLDRAKFVSEAGVYFYMTDSDESEDPDASSDDTIVSRVVDMNTAARRLGVVVLDE
;
A
#
# COMPACT_ATOMS: atom_id res chain seq x y z
N MET A 1 8.06 -27.58 -36.49
CA MET A 1 6.95 -27.24 -35.56
C MET A 1 6.86 -25.72 -35.52
N SER A 2 5.67 -25.13 -35.47
CA SER A 2 5.51 -23.66 -35.43
C SER A 2 5.75 -23.11 -34.02
N ARG A 3 6.42 -21.95 -33.92
CA ARG A 3 6.52 -21.19 -32.67
C ARG A 3 5.12 -20.73 -32.28
N SER A 4 4.69 -21.04 -31.05
CA SER A 4 3.34 -20.74 -30.60
C SER A 4 3.23 -20.80 -29.08
N TRP A 5 2.25 -20.08 -28.56
CA TRP A 5 1.80 -20.22 -27.18
C TRP A 5 1.12 -21.57 -26.97
N LYS A 6 1.41 -22.19 -25.83
CA LYS A 6 0.79 -23.44 -25.41
C LYS A 6 0.41 -23.38 -23.94
N GLN A 7 -0.80 -23.81 -23.64
CA GLN A 7 -1.22 -24.14 -22.28
C GLN A 7 -0.46 -25.38 -21.80
N VAL A 8 0.40 -25.21 -20.81
CA VAL A 8 1.26 -26.28 -20.27
C VAL A 8 0.67 -26.93 -19.02
N ARG A 9 -0.15 -26.20 -18.25
CA ARG A 9 -0.79 -26.73 -17.04
C ARG A 9 -2.10 -26.00 -16.74
N THR A 10 -3.05 -26.72 -16.14
CA THR A 10 -4.24 -26.13 -15.50
C THR A 10 -4.39 -26.70 -14.11
N TYR A 11 -4.70 -25.85 -13.14
CA TYR A 11 -4.84 -26.24 -11.75
C TYR A 11 -5.73 -25.25 -10.99
N PRO A 12 -6.32 -25.64 -9.84
CA PRO A 12 -7.10 -24.74 -9.02
C PRO A 12 -6.21 -23.83 -8.14
N ASP A 13 -6.60 -22.57 -7.97
CA ASP A 13 -6.11 -21.69 -6.90
C ASP A 13 -6.57 -22.19 -5.51
N HIS A 14 -6.21 -21.47 -4.44
CA HIS A 14 -6.58 -21.84 -3.07
C HIS A 14 -8.08 -21.79 -2.77
N LEU A 15 -8.87 -21.11 -3.60
CA LEU A 15 -10.33 -21.06 -3.52
C LEU A 15 -11.02 -22.05 -4.49
N GLY A 16 -10.26 -22.74 -5.34
CA GLY A 16 -10.77 -23.69 -6.30
C GLY A 16 -11.00 -23.13 -7.70
N HIS A 17 -10.70 -21.87 -7.98
CA HIS A 17 -10.86 -21.31 -9.32
C HIS A 17 -9.77 -21.80 -10.27
N PRO A 18 -10.08 -22.06 -11.55
CA PRO A 18 -9.09 -22.42 -12.54
C PRO A 18 -7.96 -21.39 -12.70
N VAL A 19 -6.73 -21.87 -12.80
CA VAL A 19 -5.53 -21.13 -13.20
C VAL A 19 -4.93 -21.82 -14.41
N VAL A 20 -4.61 -21.03 -15.43
CA VAL A 20 -4.00 -21.51 -16.68
C VAL A 20 -2.56 -21.03 -16.73
N LEU A 21 -1.62 -21.97 -16.88
CA LEU A 21 -0.21 -21.66 -17.12
C LEU A 21 0.09 -21.82 -18.61
N GLU A 22 0.54 -20.74 -19.24
CA GLU A 22 0.87 -20.68 -20.66
C GLU A 22 2.36 -20.38 -20.87
N GLN A 23 2.95 -21.04 -21.86
CA GLN A 23 4.34 -20.90 -22.25
C GLN A 23 4.47 -20.67 -23.75
N TYR A 24 5.35 -19.75 -24.13
CA TYR A 24 5.78 -19.63 -25.51
C TYR A 24 6.79 -20.73 -25.85
N VAL A 25 6.45 -21.60 -26.80
CA VAL A 25 7.30 -22.73 -27.18
C VAL A 25 8.02 -22.43 -28.48
N ASN A 26 9.36 -22.36 -28.41
CA ASN A 26 10.24 -22.32 -29.58
C ASN A 26 10.90 -23.69 -29.78
N PRO A 27 10.58 -24.44 -30.85
CA PRO A 27 11.17 -25.78 -31.07
C PRO A 27 12.70 -25.79 -31.26
N GLU A 28 13.28 -24.64 -31.57
CA GLU A 28 14.72 -24.47 -31.77
C GLU A 28 15.44 -24.09 -30.47
N TYR A 29 14.68 -23.78 -29.40
CA TYR A 29 15.21 -23.28 -28.14
C TYR A 29 14.39 -23.78 -26.96
N GLU A 30 15.00 -24.64 -26.15
CA GLU A 30 14.43 -25.06 -24.87
C GLU A 30 14.95 -24.09 -23.78
N PRO A 31 14.09 -23.28 -23.14
CA PRO A 31 14.52 -22.34 -22.12
C PRO A 31 15.01 -23.08 -20.88
N GLU A 32 16.08 -22.57 -20.26
CA GLU A 32 16.54 -23.06 -18.97
C GLU A 32 15.48 -22.76 -17.89
N PRO A 33 15.33 -23.60 -16.84
CA PRO A 33 14.35 -23.35 -15.77
C PRO A 33 14.50 -21.96 -15.12
N SER A 34 15.73 -21.43 -15.06
CA SER A 34 16.01 -20.09 -14.54
C SER A 34 15.45 -18.96 -15.39
N GLU A 35 15.11 -19.22 -16.65
CA GLU A 35 14.58 -18.23 -17.61
C GLU A 35 13.05 -18.23 -17.64
N LEU A 36 12.42 -19.23 -17.03
CA LEU A 36 10.97 -19.37 -16.96
C LEU A 36 10.41 -18.55 -15.78
N VAL A 37 10.15 -17.26 -16.01
CA VAL A 37 9.49 -16.36 -15.05
C VAL A 37 8.00 -16.30 -15.32
N ALA A 38 7.20 -16.71 -14.33
CA ALA A 38 5.74 -16.62 -14.39
C ALA A 38 5.24 -15.29 -13.85
N PHE A 39 4.55 -14.55 -14.71
CA PHE A 39 3.74 -13.40 -14.32
C PHE A 39 2.35 -13.86 -13.93
N GLN A 40 1.92 -13.50 -12.73
CA GLN A 40 0.56 -13.71 -12.27
C GLN A 40 -0.33 -12.61 -12.85
N VAL A 41 -1.31 -13.02 -13.65
CA VAL A 41 -2.27 -12.11 -14.31
C VAL A 41 -3.65 -12.34 -13.73
N TYR A 42 -4.23 -11.28 -13.18
CA TYR A 42 -5.60 -11.21 -12.68
C TYR A 42 -6.41 -10.21 -13.52
N SER A 43 -7.73 -10.26 -13.41
CA SER A 43 -8.59 -9.35 -14.14
C SER A 43 -9.85 -8.98 -13.35
N LEU A 44 -10.21 -7.70 -13.37
CA LEU A 44 -11.49 -7.19 -12.90
C LEU A 44 -12.63 -7.46 -13.91
N VAL A 45 -12.28 -7.58 -15.19
CA VAL A 45 -13.20 -7.89 -16.29
C VAL A 45 -13.12 -9.37 -16.69
N PRO A 46 -14.17 -9.94 -17.29
CA PRO A 46 -14.08 -11.27 -17.88
C PRO A 46 -12.97 -11.34 -18.95
N LEU A 47 -12.21 -12.44 -18.97
CA LEU A 47 -11.21 -12.70 -20.00
C LEU A 47 -11.81 -13.46 -21.18
N ASP A 48 -11.22 -13.30 -22.37
CA ASP A 48 -11.56 -14.07 -23.56
C ASP A 48 -10.93 -15.47 -23.50
N ASP A 49 -11.64 -16.48 -24.00
CA ASP A 49 -11.22 -17.90 -23.88
C ASP A 49 -9.87 -18.23 -24.55
N ASP A 50 -9.48 -17.53 -25.64
CA ASP A 50 -8.24 -17.80 -26.38
C ASP A 50 -7.01 -17.11 -25.75
N HIS A 51 -7.19 -16.11 -24.88
CA HIS A 51 -6.11 -15.24 -24.35
C HIS A 51 -5.13 -14.67 -25.40
N HIS A 52 -5.40 -14.76 -26.72
CA HIS A 52 -4.48 -14.33 -27.78
C HIS A 52 -4.04 -12.87 -27.63
N GLU A 53 -5.02 -11.96 -27.59
CA GLU A 53 -4.74 -10.55 -27.42
C GLU A 53 -4.12 -10.23 -26.06
N LEU A 54 -4.52 -10.96 -25.01
CA LEU A 54 -3.93 -10.82 -23.68
C LEU A 54 -2.44 -11.17 -23.68
N ARG A 55 -2.01 -12.12 -24.52
CA ARG A 55 -0.58 -12.45 -24.63
C ARG A 55 0.16 -11.39 -25.43
N ASP A 56 -0.42 -10.89 -26.51
CA ASP A 56 0.24 -9.90 -27.37
C ASP A 56 0.37 -8.53 -26.69
N TYR A 57 -0.59 -8.17 -25.84
CA TYR A 57 -0.65 -6.91 -25.11
C TYR A 57 0.57 -6.61 -24.21
N PRO A 58 1.04 -7.51 -23.33
CA PRO A 58 2.28 -7.34 -22.59
C PRO A 58 3.53 -7.65 -23.43
N MET A 59 3.38 -8.22 -24.61
CA MET A 59 4.50 -8.73 -25.41
C MET A 59 4.94 -7.79 -26.54
N GLN A 60 4.32 -6.62 -26.68
CA GLN A 60 4.47 -5.68 -27.80
C GLN A 60 5.93 -5.33 -28.15
N MET A 61 6.80 -5.24 -27.14
CA MET A 61 8.18 -4.78 -27.29
C MET A 61 9.21 -5.92 -27.30
N PHE A 62 8.80 -7.18 -27.15
CA PHE A 62 9.77 -8.27 -27.11
C PHE A 62 10.21 -8.70 -28.51
N TRP A 63 11.50 -8.90 -28.71
CA TRP A 63 12.03 -9.42 -29.98
C TRP A 63 11.83 -10.93 -30.12
N ASN A 64 11.69 -11.41 -31.37
CA ASN A 64 11.36 -12.80 -31.69
C ASN A 64 12.37 -13.86 -31.19
N ASP A 65 13.57 -13.42 -30.86
CA ASP A 65 14.71 -14.21 -30.39
C ASP A 65 14.93 -14.15 -28.87
N GLU A 66 14.16 -13.33 -28.14
CA GLU A 66 14.23 -13.24 -26.68
C GLU A 66 13.47 -14.39 -26.00
N VAL A 67 13.87 -14.72 -24.77
CA VAL A 67 13.09 -15.62 -23.91
C VAL A 67 11.82 -14.92 -23.47
N LYS A 68 10.67 -15.56 -23.73
CA LYS A 68 9.38 -15.02 -23.33
C LYS A 68 9.03 -15.45 -21.90
N PRO A 69 8.31 -14.62 -21.14
CA PRO A 69 7.81 -15.04 -19.83
C PRO A 69 6.77 -16.16 -19.96
N LEU A 70 6.49 -16.79 -18.82
CA LEU A 70 5.29 -17.58 -18.62
C LEU A 70 4.15 -16.65 -18.18
N PHE A 71 2.94 -16.94 -18.63
CA PHE A 71 1.73 -16.30 -18.12
C PHE A 71 0.95 -17.27 -17.26
N GLU A 72 0.67 -16.86 -16.03
CA GLU A 72 -0.13 -17.58 -15.07
C GLU A 72 -1.44 -16.81 -14.85
N ILE A 73 -2.47 -17.22 -15.59
CA ILE A 73 -3.72 -16.47 -15.74
C ILE A 73 -4.77 -17.03 -14.78
N TYR A 74 -5.24 -16.18 -13.87
CA TYR A 74 -6.22 -16.54 -12.85
C TYR A 74 -7.64 -16.23 -13.33
N SER A 75 -8.55 -17.20 -13.18
CA SER A 75 -9.98 -16.97 -13.41
C SER A 75 -10.69 -16.34 -12.20
N TYR A 76 -10.04 -16.31 -11.03
CA TYR A 76 -10.51 -15.54 -9.89
C TYR A 76 -10.58 -14.05 -10.25
N ARG A 77 -11.75 -13.45 -10.04
CA ARG A 77 -12.00 -12.04 -10.29
C ARG A 77 -11.99 -11.28 -8.97
N PRO A 78 -10.84 -10.71 -8.55
CA PRO A 78 -10.81 -9.90 -7.35
C PRO A 78 -11.72 -8.67 -7.53
N PRO A 79 -12.34 -8.15 -6.46
CA PRO A 79 -13.13 -6.93 -6.52
C PRO A 79 -12.27 -5.66 -6.74
N ASP A 80 -11.01 -5.68 -6.33
CA ASP A 80 -10.06 -4.56 -6.43
C ASP A 80 -8.59 -5.06 -6.32
N GLY A 81 -7.62 -4.14 -6.50
CA GLY A 81 -6.19 -4.45 -6.37
C GLY A 81 -5.76 -4.94 -4.99
N PHE A 82 -6.42 -4.48 -3.93
CA PHE A 82 -6.10 -4.92 -2.56
C PHE A 82 -6.49 -6.39 -2.35
N ALA A 83 -7.68 -6.78 -2.80
CA ALA A 83 -8.12 -8.17 -2.75
C ALA A 83 -7.29 -9.09 -3.66
N CYS A 84 -6.75 -8.56 -4.76
CA CYS A 84 -5.80 -9.27 -5.61
C CYS A 84 -4.49 -9.59 -4.84
N ILE A 85 -3.93 -8.62 -4.13
CA ILE A 85 -2.73 -8.78 -3.30
C ILE A 85 -2.95 -9.84 -2.21
N GLU A 86 -4.06 -9.74 -1.47
CA GLU A 86 -4.38 -10.69 -0.40
C GLU A 86 -4.57 -12.12 -0.94
N HIS A 87 -5.27 -12.27 -2.07
CA HIS A 87 -5.40 -13.56 -2.75
C HIS A 87 -4.03 -14.14 -3.11
N ASN A 88 -3.13 -13.33 -3.66
CA ASN A 88 -1.80 -13.80 -4.05
C ASN A 88 -0.94 -14.21 -2.84
N ARG A 89 -0.99 -13.47 -1.73
CA ARG A 89 -0.29 -13.83 -0.49
C ARG A 89 -0.70 -15.22 0.03
N ILE A 90 -2.00 -15.50 0.05
CA ILE A 90 -2.54 -16.81 0.45
C ILE A 90 -2.10 -17.90 -0.52
N GLU A 91 -2.11 -17.61 -1.82
CA GLU A 91 -1.67 -18.54 -2.84
C GLU A 91 -0.18 -18.89 -2.70
N ILE A 92 0.68 -17.89 -2.45
CA ILE A 92 2.11 -18.08 -2.14
C ILE A 92 2.28 -19.03 -0.96
N ALA A 93 1.59 -18.77 0.15
CA ALA A 93 1.70 -19.54 1.37
C ALA A 93 1.27 -21.01 1.16
N ARG A 94 0.13 -21.21 0.50
CA ARG A 94 -0.38 -22.55 0.15
C ARG A 94 0.64 -23.33 -0.67
N ARG A 95 1.25 -22.72 -1.70
CA ARG A 95 2.21 -23.40 -2.56
C ARG A 95 3.49 -23.75 -1.81
N LYS A 96 4.02 -22.83 -0.99
CA LYS A 96 5.17 -23.13 -0.13
C LYS A 96 4.89 -24.32 0.79
N GLN A 97 3.71 -24.37 1.41
CA GLN A 97 3.29 -25.49 2.25
C GLN A 97 3.23 -26.82 1.47
N GLN A 98 2.70 -26.83 0.24
CA GLN A 98 2.67 -28.02 -0.62
C GLN A 98 4.08 -28.55 -0.94
N HIS A 99 5.01 -27.65 -1.27
CA HIS A 99 6.41 -27.99 -1.52
C HIS A 99 7.08 -28.57 -0.27
N GLN A 100 6.91 -27.93 0.88
CA GLN A 100 7.46 -28.40 2.16
C GLN A 100 6.87 -29.75 2.60
N SER A 101 5.60 -30.00 2.28
CA SER A 101 4.91 -31.26 2.58
C SER A 101 5.28 -32.40 1.63
N GLY A 102 6.05 -32.12 0.57
CA GLY A 102 6.48 -33.13 -0.40
C GLY A 102 5.34 -33.66 -1.27
N VAL A 103 4.32 -32.83 -1.55
CA VAL A 103 3.22 -33.19 -2.46
C VAL A 103 3.80 -33.61 -3.81
N GLU A 104 3.32 -34.73 -4.36
CA GLU A 104 3.71 -35.21 -5.69
C GLU A 104 3.26 -34.19 -6.76
N ASN A 105 4.20 -33.73 -7.59
CA ASN A 105 3.98 -32.69 -8.61
C ASN A 105 3.39 -31.37 -8.06
N PRO A 106 4.10 -30.67 -7.16
CA PRO A 106 3.60 -29.45 -6.53
C PRO A 106 3.36 -28.35 -7.57
N LEU A 107 2.53 -27.36 -7.20
CA LEU A 107 2.32 -26.19 -8.05
C LEU A 107 3.61 -25.37 -8.21
N PRO A 108 3.84 -24.69 -9.35
CA PRO A 108 5.02 -23.83 -9.50
C PRO A 108 5.07 -22.77 -8.41
N LEU A 109 6.24 -22.55 -7.80
CA LEU A 109 6.41 -21.49 -6.83
C LEU A 109 6.26 -20.12 -7.51
N ILE A 110 5.72 -19.16 -6.76
CA ILE A 110 5.58 -17.78 -7.23
C ILE A 110 6.88 -17.04 -6.90
N PRO A 111 7.57 -16.45 -7.90
CA PRO A 111 8.87 -15.82 -7.70
C PRO A 111 8.75 -14.47 -6.97
N ARG A 112 9.87 -13.99 -6.44
CA ARG A 112 10.03 -12.60 -5.98
C ARG A 112 10.55 -11.72 -7.12
N PHE A 113 10.21 -10.44 -7.05
CA PHE A 113 10.63 -9.39 -7.96
C PHE A 113 11.36 -8.29 -7.20
N ASN A 114 12.46 -7.80 -7.76
CA ASN A 114 13.15 -6.58 -7.40
C ASN A 114 12.40 -5.43 -8.05
N ARG A 115 11.90 -4.51 -7.23
CA ARG A 115 11.31 -3.27 -7.71
C ARG A 115 12.43 -2.31 -8.11
N LEU A 116 12.32 -1.64 -9.26
CA LEU A 116 13.37 -0.78 -9.85
C LEU A 116 13.92 0.34 -8.95
N TYR A 117 13.25 0.65 -7.84
CA TYR A 117 13.66 1.67 -6.87
C TYR A 117 13.69 1.18 -5.42
N SER A 118 13.49 -0.11 -5.18
CA SER A 118 13.64 -0.73 -3.86
C SER A 118 14.58 -1.93 -3.94
N SER A 119 15.49 -2.06 -2.98
CA SER A 119 16.28 -3.30 -2.82
C SER A 119 15.44 -4.47 -2.26
N SER A 120 14.13 -4.29 -2.14
CA SER A 120 13.21 -5.31 -1.62
C SER A 120 12.84 -6.31 -2.71
N ASN A 121 13.03 -7.59 -2.39
CA ASN A 121 12.43 -8.70 -3.12
C ASN A 121 10.95 -8.82 -2.69
N VAL A 122 10.03 -8.42 -3.57
CA VAL A 122 8.58 -8.31 -3.32
C VAL A 122 7.78 -9.31 -4.16
N GLY A 123 6.49 -9.47 -3.89
CA GLY A 123 5.54 -10.08 -4.80
C GLY A 123 5.13 -9.10 -5.89
N PHE A 124 4.73 -9.63 -7.04
CA PHE A 124 4.29 -8.84 -8.19
C PHE A 124 3.08 -9.50 -8.87
N CYS A 125 2.09 -8.71 -9.27
CA CYS A 125 0.96 -9.14 -10.10
C CYS A 125 0.59 -8.06 -11.11
N VAL A 126 0.05 -8.48 -12.24
CA VAL A 126 -0.61 -7.60 -13.21
C VAL A 126 -2.12 -7.75 -13.04
N LEU A 127 -2.84 -6.66 -12.85
CA LEU A 127 -4.29 -6.64 -12.74
C LEU A 127 -4.92 -5.87 -13.91
N LEU A 128 -5.63 -6.56 -14.79
CA LEU A 128 -6.36 -5.93 -15.88
C LEU A 128 -7.62 -5.25 -15.35
N ARG A 129 -7.78 -3.96 -15.65
CA ARG A 129 -8.96 -3.18 -15.26
C ARG A 129 -10.05 -3.15 -16.31
N SER A 130 -9.65 -3.24 -17.57
CA SER A 130 -10.55 -3.12 -18.71
C SER A 130 -10.22 -4.15 -19.79
N HIS A 131 -10.97 -4.11 -20.89
CA HIS A 131 -10.70 -4.92 -22.08
C HIS A 131 -9.63 -4.31 -23.00
N SER A 132 -8.85 -3.34 -22.53
CA SER A 132 -7.80 -2.69 -23.32
C SER A 132 -6.76 -3.65 -23.88
N TYR A 133 -6.55 -4.80 -23.22
CA TYR A 133 -5.71 -5.87 -23.74
C TYR A 133 -6.13 -6.39 -25.13
N ARG A 134 -7.40 -6.23 -25.52
CA ARG A 134 -7.93 -6.72 -26.81
C ARG A 134 -7.38 -6.00 -28.03
N VAL A 135 -6.78 -4.83 -27.83
CA VAL A 135 -6.23 -4.03 -28.93
C VAL A 135 -4.78 -4.41 -29.22
N GLY A 136 -4.14 -5.18 -28.33
CA GLY A 136 -2.77 -5.64 -28.54
C GLY A 136 -1.80 -4.46 -28.63
N ASN A 137 -0.99 -4.42 -29.70
CA ASN A 137 0.06 -3.42 -29.89
C ASN A 137 -0.48 -2.04 -30.29
N MET A 138 -0.45 -1.08 -29.35
CA MET A 138 -0.89 0.30 -29.58
C MET A 138 0.32 1.20 -29.89
N GLN A 139 0.18 2.03 -30.93
CA GLN A 139 1.22 3.00 -31.33
C GLN A 139 0.85 4.44 -30.99
N ASP A 140 -0.39 4.71 -30.58
CA ASP A 140 -0.91 6.03 -30.25
C ASP A 140 -1.47 6.04 -28.83
N SER A 141 -1.01 7.00 -28.03
CA SER A 141 -1.43 7.21 -26.64
C SER A 141 -2.84 7.77 -26.52
N GLU A 142 -3.30 8.59 -27.48
CA GLU A 142 -4.66 9.15 -27.45
C GLU A 142 -5.71 8.05 -27.73
N GLU A 143 -5.39 7.13 -28.65
CA GLU A 143 -6.23 5.95 -28.92
C GLU A 143 -6.30 5.02 -27.71
N ALA A 144 -5.19 4.87 -26.97
CA ALA A 144 -5.13 4.03 -25.77
C ALA A 144 -6.10 4.48 -24.67
N GLU A 145 -6.26 5.79 -24.48
CA GLU A 145 -7.20 6.36 -23.50
C GLU A 145 -8.66 6.09 -23.88
N GLU A 146 -9.01 6.12 -25.17
CA GLU A 146 -10.38 5.88 -25.64
C GLU A 146 -10.83 4.42 -25.50
N ILE A 147 -9.88 3.47 -25.52
CA ILE A 147 -10.15 2.02 -25.50
C ILE A 147 -10.53 1.53 -24.10
N GLY A 148 -9.99 2.16 -23.06
CA GLY A 148 -10.24 1.82 -21.67
C GLY A 148 -9.00 1.92 -20.79
N GLU A 149 -9.18 1.70 -19.49
CA GLU A 149 -8.11 1.83 -18.51
C GLU A 149 -7.00 0.79 -18.73
N GLY A 150 -5.74 1.23 -18.61
CA GLY A 150 -4.59 0.33 -18.54
C GLY A 150 -4.59 -0.55 -17.29
N PRO A 151 -3.70 -1.56 -17.22
CA PRO A 151 -3.60 -2.44 -16.07
C PRO A 151 -2.95 -1.76 -14.87
N ASP A 152 -3.16 -2.34 -13.69
CA ASP A 152 -2.41 -2.01 -12.49
C ASP A 152 -1.24 -2.97 -12.31
N PHE A 153 -0.09 -2.42 -11.93
CA PHE A 153 1.07 -3.15 -11.44
C PHE A 153 1.02 -3.17 -9.91
N LEU A 154 0.92 -4.38 -9.36
CA LEU A 154 0.74 -4.59 -7.92
C LEU A 154 2.04 -5.13 -7.34
N TYR A 155 2.75 -4.30 -6.57
CA TYR A 155 3.94 -4.69 -5.83
C TYR A 155 3.58 -4.83 -4.36
N PHE A 156 3.95 -5.93 -3.71
CA PHE A 156 3.56 -6.14 -2.32
C PHE A 156 4.57 -6.95 -1.53
N ASN A 157 4.71 -6.62 -0.26
CA ASN A 157 5.37 -7.49 0.69
C ASN A 157 4.61 -8.83 0.74
N ARG A 158 5.32 -9.94 0.60
CA ARG A 158 4.71 -11.28 0.55
C ARG A 158 4.28 -11.78 1.93
N THR A 159 4.71 -11.13 3.00
CA THR A 159 4.40 -11.56 4.36
C THR A 159 2.97 -11.20 4.79
N PHE A 160 2.38 -12.02 5.65
CA PHE A 160 1.14 -11.68 6.35
C PHE A 160 1.44 -10.70 7.47
N SER A 161 1.39 -9.44 7.10
CA SER A 161 1.66 -8.32 7.99
C SER A 161 0.81 -8.41 9.27
N SER A 162 -0.45 -8.84 9.18
CA SER A 162 -1.37 -9.12 10.30
C SER A 162 -0.84 -10.11 11.37
N THR A 163 0.05 -11.05 11.01
CA THR A 163 0.60 -12.06 11.94
C THR A 163 2.04 -11.78 12.37
N CYS A 164 2.72 -10.83 11.73
CA CYS A 164 4.05 -10.39 12.16
C CYS A 164 3.96 -9.38 13.32
N THR A 165 4.71 -9.64 14.40
CA THR A 165 4.83 -8.69 15.54
C THR A 165 5.80 -7.55 15.27
N LYS A 166 6.68 -7.68 14.28
CA LYS A 166 7.70 -6.70 13.91
C LYS A 166 7.56 -6.31 12.44
N ALA A 167 7.88 -5.06 12.14
CA ALA A 167 8.05 -4.63 10.77
C ALA A 167 9.32 -5.28 10.18
N ASP A 168 9.22 -5.82 8.97
CA ASP A 168 10.37 -6.41 8.27
C ASP A 168 11.21 -5.29 7.64
N VAL A 169 12.11 -4.72 8.44
CA VAL A 169 12.99 -3.62 8.00
C VAL A 169 14.11 -4.12 7.08
N ALA A 170 14.34 -5.44 7.03
CA ALA A 170 15.39 -6.03 6.20
C ALA A 170 15.10 -5.91 4.70
N GLN A 171 13.84 -5.65 4.32
CA GLN A 171 13.44 -5.46 2.93
C GLN A 171 14.15 -4.29 2.25
N HIS A 172 14.62 -3.30 2.99
CA HIS A 172 15.25 -2.11 2.43
C HIS A 172 16.77 -2.05 2.65
N LEU A 173 17.41 -3.14 3.09
CA LEU A 173 18.87 -3.15 3.21
C LEU A 173 19.51 -3.15 1.82
N ARG A 174 19.75 -1.96 1.27
CA ARG A 174 20.79 -1.79 0.25
C ARG A 174 22.14 -2.04 0.94
N GLU A 175 22.98 -2.89 0.35
CA GLU A 175 24.38 -3.01 0.76
C GLU A 175 25.01 -1.62 0.88
N GLY A 176 25.43 -1.24 2.10
CA GLY A 176 26.10 0.04 2.37
C GLY A 176 25.26 1.14 3.02
N GLN A 177 23.96 0.95 3.33
CA GLN A 177 23.22 1.90 4.17
C GLN A 177 23.47 1.65 5.66
N GLU A 178 24.05 2.64 6.35
CA GLU A 178 24.33 2.58 7.80
C GLU A 178 23.07 2.78 8.68
N LYS A 179 21.98 3.33 8.12
CA LYS A 179 20.73 3.58 8.86
C LYS A 179 19.62 2.68 8.36
N LEU A 180 19.00 1.94 9.29
CA LEU A 180 17.78 1.19 9.04
C LEU A 180 16.65 2.16 8.64
N PRO A 181 15.85 1.82 7.62
CA PRO A 181 14.67 2.59 7.27
C PRO A 181 13.70 2.66 8.43
N SER A 182 13.03 3.81 8.55
CA SER A 182 12.03 4.03 9.59
C SER A 182 10.67 3.40 9.24
N GLU A 183 10.42 3.10 7.98
CA GLU A 183 9.18 2.50 7.50
C GLU A 183 9.49 1.25 6.67
N ALA A 184 8.69 0.20 6.83
CA ALA A 184 8.75 -0.99 6.01
C ALA A 184 7.71 -0.92 4.89
N PHE A 185 8.10 -1.32 3.68
CA PHE A 185 7.18 -1.47 2.56
C PHE A 185 6.07 -2.49 2.84
N GLU A 186 4.81 -2.14 2.57
CA GLU A 186 3.68 -3.06 2.66
C GLU A 186 3.17 -3.42 1.26
N PHE A 187 2.72 -2.43 0.48
CA PHE A 187 2.43 -2.61 -0.94
C PHE A 187 2.30 -1.28 -1.68
N VAL A 188 2.36 -1.35 -3.00
CA VAL A 188 2.06 -0.27 -3.94
C VAL A 188 1.19 -0.81 -5.07
N ILE A 189 0.19 -0.02 -5.45
CA ILE A 189 -0.64 -0.18 -6.65
C ILE A 189 -0.25 0.96 -7.59
N GLU A 190 0.35 0.64 -8.73
CA GLU A 190 0.76 1.60 -9.77
C GLU A 190 -0.11 1.40 -11.00
N ARG A 191 -0.90 2.41 -11.37
CA ARG A 191 -1.74 2.41 -12.55
C ARG A 191 -0.90 2.78 -13.77
N LEU A 192 -0.91 1.91 -14.77
CA LEU A 192 -0.25 2.22 -16.04
C LEU A 192 -1.17 3.05 -16.92
N ILE A 193 -0.98 4.36 -16.89
CA ILE A 193 -1.71 5.31 -17.74
C ILE A 193 -1.26 5.14 -19.20
N ASP A 194 0.06 5.10 -19.44
CA ASP A 194 0.61 4.98 -20.79
C ASP A 194 0.77 3.51 -21.21
N GLN A 195 -0.26 3.01 -21.87
CA GLN A 195 -0.37 1.60 -22.24
C GLN A 195 0.64 1.17 -23.32
N ILE A 196 1.25 2.12 -24.05
CA ILE A 196 2.23 1.79 -25.10
C ILE A 196 3.55 1.26 -24.50
N TYR A 197 3.82 1.56 -23.22
CA TYR A 197 5.04 1.15 -22.53
C TYR A 197 4.89 -0.14 -21.72
N ILE A 198 3.71 -0.76 -21.66
CA ILE A 198 3.47 -1.97 -20.86
C ILE A 198 4.50 -3.06 -21.17
N GLY A 199 4.73 -3.33 -22.46
CA GLY A 199 5.71 -4.34 -22.87
C GLY A 199 7.14 -4.01 -22.44
N GLN A 200 7.54 -2.74 -22.52
CA GLN A 200 8.87 -2.30 -22.07
C GLN A 200 9.02 -2.44 -20.55
N LEU A 201 7.99 -2.04 -19.78
CA LEU A 201 8.00 -2.16 -18.32
C LEU A 201 8.08 -3.62 -17.89
N MET A 202 7.31 -4.52 -18.52
CA MET A 202 7.39 -5.95 -18.24
C MET A 202 8.76 -6.55 -18.61
N ILE A 203 9.34 -6.15 -19.74
CA ILE A 203 10.70 -6.54 -20.12
C ILE A 203 11.71 -6.10 -19.05
N LEU A 204 11.64 -4.85 -18.61
CA LEU A 204 12.52 -4.33 -17.56
C LEU A 204 12.36 -5.13 -16.26
N ASP A 205 11.14 -5.47 -15.87
CA ASP A 205 10.90 -6.31 -14.70
C ASP A 205 11.48 -7.71 -14.87
N ILE A 206 11.35 -8.36 -16.04
CA ILE A 206 12.02 -9.64 -16.31
C ILE A 206 13.54 -9.49 -16.20
N PHE A 207 14.14 -8.52 -16.91
CA PHE A 207 15.60 -8.38 -16.96
C PHE A 207 16.21 -8.08 -15.59
N ASN A 208 15.53 -7.31 -14.76
CA ASN A 208 15.97 -7.05 -13.39
C ASN A 208 15.84 -8.27 -12.47
N ASN A 209 15.07 -9.29 -12.86
CA ASN A 209 14.73 -10.44 -12.03
C ASN A 209 15.25 -11.79 -12.53
N VAL A 210 15.74 -11.87 -13.76
CA VAL A 210 16.43 -13.03 -14.32
C VAL A 210 17.92 -13.04 -13.90
N PRO A 211 18.54 -14.23 -13.77
CA PRO A 211 18.81 -14.90 -12.50
C PRO A 211 19.99 -14.27 -11.72
N ARG A 212 19.77 -13.14 -11.05
CA ARG A 212 20.81 -12.59 -10.14
C ARG A 212 20.83 -13.23 -8.75
N TYR A 213 19.86 -14.09 -8.40
CA TYR A 213 19.73 -14.61 -7.03
C TYR A 213 19.31 -16.08 -6.94
N PRO A 214 19.98 -16.90 -6.11
CA PRO A 214 19.58 -18.29 -5.81
C PRO A 214 18.29 -18.42 -4.97
N GLU A 215 17.73 -17.31 -4.46
CA GLU A 215 16.55 -17.28 -3.58
C GLU A 215 15.27 -16.82 -4.29
N ARG A 216 15.20 -16.92 -5.62
CA ARG A 216 14.11 -16.40 -6.47
C ARG A 216 12.71 -16.78 -5.99
N ASP A 217 12.51 -18.02 -5.58
CA ASP A 217 11.20 -18.52 -5.11
C ASP A 217 11.04 -18.44 -3.59
N ALA A 218 12.11 -18.04 -2.88
CA ALA A 218 12.14 -17.80 -1.45
C ALA A 218 11.58 -18.97 -0.61
N LEU A 219 11.78 -20.22 -1.05
CA LEU A 219 11.20 -21.41 -0.39
C LEU A 219 11.61 -21.53 1.09
N GLY A 220 12.82 -21.07 1.43
CA GLY A 220 13.33 -21.04 2.80
C GLY A 220 12.92 -19.80 3.62
N ILE A 221 12.17 -18.87 3.05
CA ILE A 221 11.73 -17.64 3.74
C ILE A 221 10.31 -17.83 4.25
N ASP A 222 10.15 -17.63 5.55
CA ASP A 222 8.88 -17.61 6.24
C ASP A 222 8.11 -16.32 5.89
N GLU A 223 6.96 -16.48 5.22
CA GLU A 223 6.07 -15.36 4.89
C GLU A 223 5.02 -15.14 6.00
N GLY A 224 5.11 -15.89 7.10
CA GLY A 224 4.08 -15.97 8.11
C GLY A 224 2.91 -16.85 7.69
N GLU A 225 1.99 -17.04 8.63
CA GLU A 225 0.75 -17.77 8.41
C GLU A 225 -0.37 -16.81 7.97
N PRO A 226 -1.28 -17.25 7.09
CA PRO A 226 -2.49 -16.51 6.78
C PRO A 226 -3.24 -16.12 8.07
N PRO A 227 -3.80 -14.90 8.18
CA PRO A 227 -4.51 -14.49 9.37
C PRO A 227 -5.66 -15.45 9.71
N CYS A 228 -5.84 -15.71 11.00
CA CYS A 228 -7.01 -16.44 11.48
C CYS A 228 -8.29 -15.68 11.11
N GLN A 229 -9.33 -16.40 10.70
CA GLN A 229 -10.63 -15.80 10.39
C GLN A 229 -11.40 -15.38 11.65
N ASP A 230 -10.92 -15.75 12.84
CA ASP A 230 -11.55 -15.41 14.10
C ASP A 230 -11.36 -13.91 14.41
N ILE A 231 -12.43 -13.16 14.24
CA ILE A 231 -12.49 -11.75 14.57
C ILE A 231 -12.43 -11.61 16.11
N PRO A 232 -11.53 -10.79 16.66
CA PRO A 232 -11.44 -10.60 18.11
C PRO A 232 -12.73 -10.00 18.66
N THR A 233 -13.17 -10.48 19.82
CA THR A 233 -14.33 -9.95 20.53
C THR A 233 -14.06 -8.57 21.12
N GLU A 234 -15.13 -7.81 21.42
CA GLU A 234 -15.03 -6.50 22.07
C GLU A 234 -14.19 -6.55 23.35
N GLU A 235 -14.44 -7.55 24.21
CA GLU A 235 -13.74 -7.74 25.49
C GLU A 235 -12.24 -7.97 25.26
N GLN A 236 -11.87 -8.80 24.30
CA GLN A 236 -10.47 -9.04 23.94
C GLN A 236 -9.77 -7.76 23.45
N ILE A 237 -10.46 -6.95 22.63
CA ILE A 237 -9.91 -5.66 22.16
C ILE A 237 -9.72 -4.71 23.34
N ARG A 238 -10.71 -4.60 24.23
CA ARG A 238 -10.65 -3.71 25.40
C ARG A 238 -9.53 -4.12 26.34
N ASP A 239 -9.40 -5.41 26.62
CA ASP A 239 -8.33 -5.96 27.46
C ASP A 239 -6.96 -5.70 26.86
N GLN A 240 -6.83 -5.86 25.54
CA GLN A 240 -5.59 -5.62 24.81
C GLN A 240 -5.18 -4.14 24.84
N LEU A 241 -6.11 -3.22 24.58
CA LEU A 241 -5.86 -1.77 24.70
C LEU A 241 -5.50 -1.37 26.14
N GLY A 242 -6.20 -1.93 27.13
CA GLY A 242 -5.91 -1.72 28.55
C GLY A 242 -4.52 -2.24 28.93
N HIS A 243 -4.14 -3.40 28.41
CA HIS A 243 -2.81 -3.98 28.59
C HIS A 243 -1.73 -3.07 28.01
N GLU A 244 -1.83 -2.65 26.75
CA GLU A 244 -0.89 -1.73 26.08
C GLU A 244 -0.73 -0.42 26.87
N THR A 245 -1.84 0.16 27.32
CA THR A 245 -1.86 1.38 28.14
C THR A 245 -1.09 1.19 29.45
N SER A 246 -1.35 0.09 30.15
CA SER A 246 -0.73 -0.20 31.46
C SER A 246 0.76 -0.53 31.36
N VAL A 247 1.16 -1.33 30.37
CA VAL A 247 2.55 -1.78 30.18
C VAL A 247 3.42 -0.64 29.68
N GLY A 248 2.92 0.16 28.74
CA GLY A 248 3.64 1.31 28.23
C GLY A 248 3.64 2.53 29.17
N GLY A 249 2.82 2.50 30.23
CA GLY A 249 2.66 3.63 31.15
C GLY A 249 2.06 4.86 30.45
N PHE A 250 1.25 4.65 29.41
CA PHE A 250 0.69 5.74 28.62
C PHE A 250 -0.46 6.39 29.37
N SER A 251 -0.31 7.68 29.67
CA SER A 251 -1.38 8.53 30.18
C SER A 251 -1.48 9.74 29.28
N LEU A 252 -2.70 10.06 28.84
CA LEU A 252 -2.93 11.26 28.06
C LEU A 252 -2.69 12.49 28.95
N ASP A 253 -1.91 13.45 28.45
CA ASP A 253 -1.62 14.68 29.18
C ASP A 253 -2.92 15.46 29.46
N PRO A 254 -3.13 16.02 30.67
CA PRO A 254 -4.32 16.80 31.01
C PRO A 254 -4.62 17.99 30.11
N ALA A 255 -3.64 18.47 29.35
CA ALA A 255 -3.82 19.53 28.35
C ALA A 255 -4.65 19.08 27.14
N PHE A 256 -4.84 17.78 26.92
CA PHE A 256 -5.68 17.27 25.85
C PHE A 256 -7.15 17.24 26.23
N TYR A 257 -7.96 17.71 25.29
CA TYR A 257 -9.40 17.60 25.29
C TYR A 257 -9.83 16.50 24.34
N ILE A 258 -10.86 15.76 24.74
CA ILE A 258 -11.49 14.76 23.89
C ILE A 258 -12.93 15.15 23.69
N SER A 259 -13.37 15.13 22.43
CA SER A 259 -14.76 15.32 22.06
C SER A 259 -15.19 14.24 21.07
N GLN A 260 -16.49 14.01 21.01
CA GLN A 260 -17.09 13.07 20.09
C GLN A 260 -18.26 13.74 19.37
N GLU A 261 -18.20 13.77 18.04
CA GLU A 261 -19.22 14.37 17.19
C GLU A 261 -19.38 13.54 15.92
N ALA A 262 -20.61 13.18 15.55
CA ALA A 262 -20.93 12.47 14.29
C ALA A 262 -20.02 11.25 14.00
N ASN A 263 -19.77 10.41 15.01
CA ASN A 263 -18.91 9.23 14.97
C ASN A 263 -17.40 9.49 14.81
N ILE A 264 -16.97 10.75 14.95
CA ILE A 264 -15.57 11.14 14.98
C ILE A 264 -15.17 11.42 16.42
N VAL A 265 -14.13 10.74 16.90
CA VAL A 265 -13.47 11.11 18.16
C VAL A 265 -12.34 12.09 17.84
N THR A 266 -12.40 13.30 18.38
CA THR A 266 -11.34 14.29 18.24
C THR A 266 -10.53 14.35 19.52
N VAL A 267 -9.20 14.29 19.40
CA VAL A 267 -8.25 14.49 20.50
C VAL A 267 -7.37 15.68 20.14
N THR A 268 -7.37 16.72 21.00
CA THR A 268 -6.65 17.96 20.71
C THR A 268 -6.13 18.65 21.97
N ASN A 269 -4.92 19.20 21.92
CA ASN A 269 -4.41 20.18 22.90
C ASN A 269 -4.36 21.60 22.32
N THR A 270 -4.92 21.81 21.12
CA THR A 270 -4.95 23.11 20.46
C THR A 270 -6.03 23.99 21.10
N PRO A 271 -5.69 25.23 21.52
CA PRO A 271 -6.67 26.17 22.03
C PRO A 271 -7.77 26.48 21.01
N LYS A 272 -8.99 26.71 21.49
CA LYS A 272 -10.13 26.99 20.63
C LYS A 272 -9.89 28.27 19.80
N GLY A 273 -9.99 28.15 18.48
CA GLY A 273 -9.76 29.25 17.54
C GLY A 273 -8.31 29.38 17.06
N GLU A 274 -7.40 28.55 17.55
CA GLU A 274 -6.03 28.46 17.05
C GLU A 274 -5.87 27.34 16.02
N THR A 275 -4.86 27.48 15.16
CA THR A 275 -4.51 26.47 14.16
C THR A 275 -3.53 25.47 14.77
N PRO A 276 -3.80 24.15 14.71
CA PRO A 276 -2.88 23.14 15.22
C PRO A 276 -1.58 23.09 14.41
N ASP A 277 -0.46 22.89 15.10
CA ASP A 277 0.82 22.58 14.45
C ASP A 277 0.69 21.27 13.66
N ILE A 278 0.07 20.25 14.23
CA ILE A 278 0.00 18.90 13.65
C ILE A 278 -1.47 18.47 13.53
N GLN A 279 -1.88 18.03 12.35
CA GLN A 279 -3.30 17.73 12.08
C GLN A 279 -3.46 16.52 11.15
N TYR A 280 -4.09 15.44 11.61
CA TYR A 280 -4.28 14.20 10.83
C TYR A 280 -5.60 13.50 11.14
N ILE A 281 -6.04 12.68 10.18
CA ILE A 281 -7.12 11.70 10.33
C ILE A 281 -6.48 10.32 10.54
N VAL A 282 -7.01 9.57 11.51
CA VAL A 282 -6.56 8.22 11.90
C VAL A 282 -7.74 7.25 11.80
N HIS A 283 -7.59 6.19 11.02
CA HIS A 283 -8.60 5.14 10.84
C HIS A 283 -8.28 3.92 11.69
N ALA A 284 -9.17 3.55 12.60
CA ALA A 284 -9.07 2.34 13.42
C ALA A 284 -9.75 1.15 12.70
N ALA A 285 -9.09 0.61 11.68
CA ALA A 285 -9.66 -0.42 10.80
C ALA A 285 -10.02 -1.72 11.54
N PHE A 286 -9.25 -2.08 12.57
CA PHE A 286 -9.53 -3.24 13.40
C PHE A 286 -10.86 -3.15 14.17
N LEU A 287 -11.43 -1.96 14.34
CA LEU A 287 -12.72 -1.75 15.01
C LEU A 287 -13.92 -1.84 14.06
N SER A 288 -13.70 -2.05 12.75
CA SER A 288 -14.76 -2.00 11.73
C SER A 288 -15.94 -2.96 11.97
N HIS A 289 -15.70 -4.10 12.60
CA HIS A 289 -16.72 -5.10 12.93
C HIS A 289 -17.58 -4.75 14.16
N ILE A 290 -17.18 -3.74 14.94
CA ILE A 290 -17.92 -3.21 16.10
C ILE A 290 -18.26 -1.72 15.94
N ARG A 291 -18.33 -1.22 14.70
CA ARG A 291 -18.53 0.20 14.36
C ARG A 291 -19.75 0.87 15.03
N ASP A 292 -20.75 0.09 15.42
CA ASP A 292 -21.98 0.58 16.06
C ASP A 292 -21.73 1.09 17.50
N ALA A 293 -22.78 1.22 18.32
CA ALA A 293 -22.79 1.99 19.59
C ALA A 293 -21.61 1.69 20.55
N GLU A 294 -21.09 0.46 20.57
CA GLU A 294 -19.97 0.03 21.42
C GLU A 294 -18.59 0.47 20.89
N GLY A 295 -18.44 0.55 19.56
CA GLY A 295 -17.20 0.93 18.88
C GLY A 295 -16.75 2.34 19.23
N SER A 296 -17.69 3.22 19.56
CA SER A 296 -17.38 4.59 19.97
C SER A 296 -16.53 4.67 21.25
N SER A 297 -16.86 3.87 22.27
CA SER A 297 -16.12 3.89 23.55
C SER A 297 -14.70 3.33 23.40
N ILE A 298 -14.54 2.37 22.50
CA ILE A 298 -13.27 1.70 22.21
C ILE A 298 -12.43 2.57 21.28
N LEU A 299 -13.06 3.30 20.36
CA LEU A 299 -12.41 4.31 19.55
C LEU A 299 -11.83 5.42 20.44
N GLU A 300 -12.56 5.86 21.47
CA GLU A 300 -12.01 6.83 22.43
C GLU A 300 -10.79 6.27 23.17
N SER A 301 -10.87 5.02 23.63
CA SER A 301 -9.74 4.35 24.30
C SER A 301 -8.53 4.20 23.37
N THR A 302 -8.79 3.86 22.10
CA THR A 302 -7.79 3.77 21.03
C THR A 302 -7.16 5.14 20.75
N ALA A 303 -7.97 6.20 20.68
CA ALA A 303 -7.54 7.56 20.43
C ALA A 303 -6.67 8.10 21.56
N ARG A 304 -7.02 7.81 22.82
CA ARG A 304 -6.21 8.12 24.00
C ARG A 304 -4.84 7.45 23.94
N LEU A 305 -4.82 6.14 23.69
CA LEU A 305 -3.58 5.35 23.64
C LEU A 305 -2.67 5.79 22.50
N PHE A 306 -3.20 5.95 21.29
CA PHE A 306 -2.42 6.42 20.13
C PHE A 306 -1.86 7.83 20.38
N THR A 307 -2.69 8.75 20.87
CA THR A 307 -2.23 10.12 21.13
C THR A 307 -1.16 10.16 22.22
N ALA A 308 -1.35 9.45 23.33
CA ALA A 308 -0.37 9.42 24.43
C ALA A 308 0.97 8.80 24.00
N SER A 309 0.93 7.69 23.26
CA SER A 309 2.14 7.04 22.76
C SER A 309 2.88 7.90 21.73
N MET A 310 2.16 8.56 20.82
CA MET A 310 2.75 9.44 19.81
C MET A 310 3.29 10.75 20.42
N PHE A 311 2.51 11.43 21.26
CA PHE A 311 2.86 12.74 21.83
C PHE A 311 4.10 12.70 22.72
N SER A 312 4.36 11.56 23.38
CA SER A 312 5.59 11.36 24.17
C SER A 312 6.88 11.49 23.35
N ASN A 313 6.79 11.40 22.02
CA ASN A 313 7.90 11.51 21.08
C ASN A 313 7.93 12.84 20.31
N LEU A 314 7.00 13.77 20.57
CA LEU A 314 6.94 15.08 19.94
C LEU A 314 7.62 16.17 20.80
N PRO A 315 8.12 17.26 20.19
CA PRO A 315 8.59 18.42 20.93
C PRO A 315 7.50 19.02 21.84
N ALA A 316 7.86 19.39 23.07
CA ALA A 316 6.93 19.81 24.13
C ALA A 316 6.09 21.07 23.82
N ASN A 317 6.38 21.79 22.73
CA ASN A 317 5.71 23.02 22.32
C ASN A 317 4.75 22.84 21.13
N LYS A 318 4.50 21.61 20.67
CA LYS A 318 3.64 21.36 19.51
C LYS A 318 2.19 21.13 19.92
N THR A 319 1.29 21.83 19.23
CA THR A 319 -0.15 21.59 19.30
C THR A 319 -0.59 20.57 18.25
N LEU A 320 -1.55 19.75 18.60
CA LEU A 320 -1.96 18.58 17.84
C LEU A 320 -3.48 18.50 17.82
N THR A 321 -4.05 18.20 16.66
CA THR A 321 -5.45 17.80 16.51
C THR A 321 -5.54 16.53 15.68
N LEU A 322 -5.94 15.43 16.32
CA LEU A 322 -6.17 14.14 15.67
C LEU A 322 -7.66 13.82 15.64
N LYS A 323 -8.15 13.35 14.49
CA LYS A 323 -9.52 12.87 14.30
C LYS A 323 -9.50 11.38 14.03
N PHE A 324 -10.22 10.62 14.85
CA PHE A 324 -10.29 9.18 14.79
C PHE A 324 -11.64 8.73 14.23
N PHE A 325 -11.60 7.72 13.37
CA PHE A 325 -12.78 7.20 12.70
C PHE A 325 -12.69 5.69 12.49
N ILE A 326 -13.85 5.03 12.41
CA ILE A 326 -13.95 3.59 12.14
C ILE A 326 -14.45 3.41 10.69
N PRO A 327 -13.65 2.81 9.78
CA PRO A 327 -14.09 2.50 8.43
C PRO A 327 -15.15 1.40 8.40
N LYS A 328 -15.86 1.26 7.27
CA LYS A 328 -17.00 0.32 7.12
C LYS A 328 -16.59 -1.16 7.19
N CYS A 329 -15.37 -1.49 6.83
CA CYS A 329 -14.78 -2.82 6.95
C CYS A 329 -13.27 -2.71 7.15
N ASN A 330 -12.61 -3.82 7.46
CA ASN A 330 -11.16 -3.88 7.70
C ASN A 330 -10.34 -3.99 6.39
N SER A 331 -10.96 -3.73 5.24
CA SER A 331 -10.26 -3.76 3.93
C SER A 331 -9.53 -2.45 3.69
N TRP A 332 -8.37 -2.52 3.04
CA TRP A 332 -7.66 -1.34 2.53
C TRP A 332 -8.51 -0.50 1.57
N SER A 333 -9.38 -1.14 0.78
CA SER A 333 -10.31 -0.42 -0.10
C SER A 333 -11.37 0.42 0.63
N ALA A 334 -11.57 0.21 1.93
CA ALA A 334 -12.49 1.01 2.73
C ALA A 334 -11.88 2.31 3.27
N ILE A 335 -10.56 2.49 3.20
CA ILE A 335 -9.86 3.63 3.79
C ILE A 335 -10.17 4.93 3.04
N ARG A 336 -10.09 4.95 1.71
CA ARG A 336 -10.41 6.13 0.90
C ARG A 336 -11.88 6.57 1.05
N PRO A 337 -12.89 5.68 0.95
CA PRO A 337 -14.27 6.04 1.27
C PRO A 337 -14.47 6.58 2.69
N ALA A 338 -13.80 5.99 3.68
CA ALA A 338 -13.87 6.46 5.07
C ALA A 338 -13.24 7.86 5.24
N GLN A 339 -12.14 8.14 4.55
CA GLN A 339 -11.55 9.47 4.51
C GLN A 339 -12.52 10.50 3.94
N ASN A 340 -13.17 10.19 2.81
CA ASN A 340 -14.15 11.07 2.19
C ASN A 340 -15.35 11.31 3.12
N GLU A 341 -15.87 10.26 3.78
CA GLU A 341 -16.96 10.37 4.76
C GLU A 341 -16.59 11.32 5.90
N VAL A 342 -15.37 11.24 6.43
CA VAL A 342 -14.88 12.16 7.47
C VAL A 342 -14.81 13.59 6.95
N LEU A 343 -14.22 13.82 5.77
CA LEU A 343 -14.09 15.17 5.19
C LEU A 343 -15.46 15.80 4.87
N GLU A 344 -16.41 15.01 4.39
CA GLU A 344 -17.80 15.42 4.18
C GLU A 344 -18.45 15.86 5.49
N ILE A 345 -18.36 15.05 6.56
CA ILE A 345 -18.87 15.40 7.89
C ILE A 345 -18.26 16.73 8.37
N LEU A 346 -16.95 16.91 8.20
CA LEU A 346 -16.25 18.13 8.65
C LEU A 346 -16.62 19.35 7.82
N SER A 347 -16.87 19.21 6.52
CA SER A 347 -17.34 20.31 5.66
C SER A 347 -18.75 20.78 6.02
N GLN A 348 -19.62 19.87 6.42
CA GLN A 348 -20.98 20.22 6.87
C GLN A 348 -20.97 20.96 8.21
N GLN A 349 -19.96 20.72 9.05
CA GLN A 349 -19.80 21.39 10.35
C GLN A 349 -19.22 22.81 10.24
N ASN A 350 -18.43 23.09 9.20
CA ASN A 350 -17.73 24.36 9.02
C ASN A 350 -18.37 25.21 7.89
N GLU A 351 -19.47 25.91 8.20
CA GLU A 351 -20.17 26.77 7.22
C GLU A 351 -19.28 27.91 6.64
N GLU A 352 -18.25 28.35 7.37
CA GLU A 352 -17.40 29.50 7.00
C GLU A 352 -16.17 29.14 6.13
N ASN A 353 -15.77 27.87 6.02
CA ASN A 353 -14.58 27.44 5.26
C ASN A 353 -14.88 26.21 4.39
N ARG A 354 -15.61 26.42 3.29
CA ARG A 354 -15.95 25.37 2.32
C ARG A 354 -14.77 24.86 1.48
N GLU A 355 -13.71 25.63 1.33
CA GLU A 355 -12.61 25.29 0.41
C GLU A 355 -11.60 24.30 0.99
N ASN A 356 -11.53 24.13 2.32
CA ASN A 356 -10.65 23.13 2.94
C ASN A 356 -11.06 22.83 4.40
N PRO A 357 -11.98 21.88 4.66
CA PRO A 357 -12.58 21.70 5.98
C PRO A 357 -11.59 21.18 7.04
N PHE A 358 -10.48 20.56 6.61
CA PHE A 358 -9.47 19.98 7.50
C PHE A 358 -8.13 19.80 6.76
N SER A 359 -7.21 20.77 6.89
CA SER A 359 -5.89 20.67 6.24
C SER A 359 -4.98 19.68 6.97
N ILE A 360 -4.68 18.56 6.31
CA ILE A 360 -3.81 17.49 6.85
C ILE A 360 -2.35 17.92 6.76
N GLY A 361 -1.53 17.57 7.76
CA GLY A 361 -0.09 17.79 7.76
C GLY A 361 0.44 18.54 8.99
N ALA A 362 1.75 18.81 9.00
CA ALA A 362 2.45 19.58 10.02
C ALA A 362 2.77 21.02 9.54
N LEU A 363 2.66 21.99 10.44
CA LEU A 363 2.92 23.40 10.18
C LEU A 363 4.39 23.74 10.44
N HIS A 364 5.04 24.32 9.43
CA HIS A 364 6.43 24.77 9.48
C HIS A 364 6.53 26.24 9.09
N ASN A 365 7.35 27.00 9.81
CA ASN A 365 7.68 28.36 9.45
C ASN A 365 8.85 28.33 8.47
N ILE A 366 8.64 28.83 7.26
CA ILE A 366 9.65 28.87 6.20
C ILE A 366 10.07 30.30 5.91
N THR A 367 11.36 30.50 5.74
CA THR A 367 11.94 31.77 5.31
C THR A 367 11.92 31.82 3.78
N THR A 368 11.03 32.62 3.18
CA THR A 368 11.02 32.85 1.73
C THR A 368 12.05 33.92 1.33
N GLY A 369 13.33 33.59 1.48
CA GLY A 369 14.47 34.46 1.14
C GLY A 369 14.86 35.49 2.21
N ASP A 370 16.06 36.07 2.08
CA ASP A 370 16.75 36.89 3.10
C ASP A 370 16.01 38.16 3.60
N SER A 371 14.83 38.47 3.05
CA SER A 371 14.11 39.72 3.35
C SER A 371 12.58 39.60 3.40
N GLN A 372 12.02 38.39 3.41
CA GLN A 372 10.57 38.19 3.59
C GLN A 372 10.21 37.64 4.98
N PRO A 373 9.01 37.96 5.50
CA PRO A 373 8.52 37.38 6.75
C PRO A 373 8.39 35.86 6.66
N LEU A 374 8.59 35.18 7.80
CA LEU A 374 8.33 33.74 7.94
C LEU A 374 6.89 33.44 7.52
N ALA A 375 6.73 32.60 6.49
CA ALA A 375 5.44 32.10 6.07
C ALA A 375 5.20 30.72 6.71
N ALA A 376 4.12 30.59 7.46
CA ALA A 376 3.70 29.29 7.99
C ALA A 376 3.06 28.47 6.86
N LYS A 377 3.65 27.34 6.50
CA LYS A 377 3.14 26.42 5.47
C LYS A 377 2.94 25.04 6.05
N ARG A 378 1.84 24.39 5.67
CA ARG A 378 1.51 23.01 6.08
C ARG A 378 2.10 22.01 5.10
N PHE A 379 2.71 20.97 5.63
CA PHE A 379 3.34 19.90 4.88
C PHE A 379 2.75 18.55 5.24
N THR A 380 2.35 17.82 4.21
CA THR A 380 2.01 16.40 4.30
C THR A 380 3.29 15.58 4.07
N PRO A 381 3.51 14.45 4.76
CA PRO A 381 4.66 13.60 4.51
C PRO A 381 4.67 13.05 3.08
N GLN A 382 5.79 13.14 2.34
CA GLN A 382 5.87 12.82 0.88
C GLN A 382 6.58 11.51 0.50
N GLY A 383 7.37 10.93 1.40
CA GLY A 383 7.96 9.58 1.24
C GLY A 383 8.98 9.30 2.35
N PRO A 384 9.23 8.05 2.76
CA PRO A 384 10.04 7.73 3.94
C PRO A 384 11.44 8.38 3.92
N ASP A 385 12.02 8.56 2.73
CA ASP A 385 13.33 9.19 2.51
C ASP A 385 13.25 10.66 2.05
N GLN A 386 12.05 11.19 1.83
CA GLN A 386 11.86 12.55 1.36
C GLN A 386 11.84 13.52 2.54
N TYR A 387 13.01 14.09 2.82
CA TYR A 387 13.15 15.23 3.71
C TYR A 387 12.53 16.48 3.06
N ILE A 388 11.93 17.36 3.87
CA ILE A 388 11.62 18.72 3.40
C ILE A 388 12.97 19.41 3.12
N LYS A 389 13.35 19.55 1.85
CA LYS A 389 14.45 20.44 1.46
C LYS A 389 13.93 21.87 1.47
N ILE A 390 14.00 22.51 2.65
CA ILE A 390 13.54 23.90 2.86
C ILE A 390 14.35 24.92 2.04
N SER A 391 15.56 24.55 1.59
CA SER A 391 16.59 25.53 1.21
C SER A 391 16.47 26.15 -0.18
N GLN A 392 15.57 25.72 -1.06
CA GLN A 392 15.39 26.35 -2.38
C GLN A 392 13.93 26.24 -2.76
N GLY A 393 13.29 27.34 -3.16
CA GLY A 393 11.86 27.46 -3.49
C GLY A 393 11.35 26.59 -4.66
N ALA A 394 11.93 25.42 -4.88
CA ALA A 394 11.48 24.34 -5.74
C ALA A 394 10.70 23.31 -4.90
N HIS A 395 9.48 23.67 -4.49
CA HIS A 395 8.49 22.70 -4.05
C HIS A 395 7.30 22.76 -5.02
N ASP A 396 7.54 22.28 -6.24
CA ASP A 396 6.51 21.82 -7.19
C ASP A 396 6.56 20.28 -7.31
N GLY A 397 7.07 19.59 -6.28
CA GLY A 397 6.88 18.14 -6.17
C GLY A 397 5.44 17.88 -5.73
N SER A 398 4.61 17.44 -6.67
CA SER A 398 3.28 16.87 -6.50
C SER A 398 3.19 16.12 -5.16
N GLY A 399 2.47 16.71 -4.21
CA GLY A 399 2.32 16.12 -2.89
C GLY A 399 1.14 15.15 -2.87
N PHE A 400 1.20 14.03 -2.15
CA PHE A 400 0.08 13.08 -2.09
C PHE A 400 -1.27 13.78 -1.90
N ARG A 401 -2.24 13.49 -2.79
CA ARG A 401 -3.62 13.98 -2.68
C ARG A 401 -4.27 13.56 -1.37
N MET A 402 -3.89 12.40 -0.84
CA MET A 402 -4.37 11.87 0.43
C MET A 402 -3.23 11.27 1.24
N PHE A 403 -3.19 11.61 2.53
CA PHE A 403 -2.36 10.95 3.54
C PHE A 403 -3.22 10.67 4.77
N THR A 404 -3.21 9.44 5.27
CA THR A 404 -3.88 9.08 6.51
C THR A 404 -3.14 7.97 7.26
N VAL A 405 -3.39 7.88 8.57
CA VAL A 405 -2.85 6.83 9.42
C VAL A 405 -3.90 5.73 9.58
N VAL A 406 -3.49 4.47 9.43
CA VAL A 406 -4.37 3.31 9.64
C VAL A 406 -3.83 2.45 10.77
N LEU A 407 -4.70 2.07 11.71
CA LEU A 407 -4.42 1.11 12.78
C LEU A 407 -5.06 -0.23 12.41
N ASP A 408 -4.25 -1.28 12.25
CA ASP A 408 -4.73 -2.60 11.79
C ASP A 408 -5.07 -3.59 12.91
N ARG A 409 -4.68 -3.30 14.15
CA ARG A 409 -4.87 -4.18 15.32
C ARG A 409 -4.83 -3.39 16.63
N ALA A 410 -5.35 -3.96 17.72
CA ALA A 410 -5.33 -3.32 19.04
C ALA A 410 -3.92 -3.23 19.69
N LYS A 411 -2.99 -4.10 19.30
CA LYS A 411 -1.57 -4.11 19.75
C LYS A 411 -0.67 -3.14 18.98
N PHE A 412 -1.23 -2.09 18.37
CA PHE A 412 -0.50 -1.21 17.44
C PHE A 412 0.69 -0.44 18.06
N VAL A 413 0.86 -0.44 19.40
CA VAL A 413 2.00 0.20 20.06
C VAL A 413 3.17 -0.78 20.28
N SER A 414 2.89 -1.98 20.80
CA SER A 414 3.90 -3.02 21.02
C SER A 414 4.24 -3.84 19.76
N GLU A 415 3.35 -3.87 18.78
CA GLU A 415 3.53 -4.50 17.47
C GLU A 415 3.49 -3.45 16.35
N ALA A 416 4.02 -3.80 15.17
CA ALA A 416 4.00 -2.94 13.98
C ALA A 416 2.60 -2.86 13.33
N GLY A 417 1.64 -2.27 14.05
CA GLY A 417 0.23 -2.17 13.66
C GLY A 417 -0.22 -0.79 13.19
N VAL A 418 0.72 0.13 12.93
CA VAL A 418 0.46 1.46 12.39
C VAL A 418 0.94 1.51 10.94
N TYR A 419 0.11 2.07 10.05
CA TYR A 419 0.42 2.21 8.63
C TYR A 419 0.17 3.64 8.17
N PHE A 420 0.92 4.05 7.17
CA PHE A 420 0.65 5.22 6.37
C PHE A 420 0.01 4.78 5.05
N TYR A 421 -1.18 5.31 4.80
CA TYR A 421 -1.92 5.12 3.56
C TYR A 421 -1.86 6.42 2.76
N MET A 422 -1.30 6.33 1.57
CA MET A 422 -1.01 7.48 0.71
C MET A 422 -1.58 7.22 -0.69
N THR A 423 -2.15 8.25 -1.30
CA THR A 423 -2.55 8.19 -2.71
C THR A 423 -2.01 9.41 -3.43
N ASP A 424 -1.43 9.20 -4.61
CA ASP A 424 -0.71 10.25 -5.31
C ASP A 424 -1.63 11.37 -5.81
N SER A 425 -1.07 12.56 -5.94
CA SER A 425 -1.63 13.59 -6.80
C SER A 425 -1.11 13.32 -8.21
N ASP A 426 -2.00 13.10 -9.17
CA ASP A 426 -1.62 13.20 -10.58
C ASP A 426 -0.83 14.50 -10.80
N GLU A 427 0.27 14.44 -11.56
CA GLU A 427 0.89 15.63 -12.16
C GLU A 427 -0.03 16.28 -13.21
N SER A 428 -1.20 15.68 -13.49
CA SER A 428 -2.19 16.24 -14.40
C SER A 428 -2.85 17.49 -13.78
N GLU A 429 -2.96 18.56 -14.56
CA GLU A 429 -3.70 19.77 -14.20
C GLU A 429 -5.22 19.54 -14.08
N ASP A 430 -5.71 18.31 -14.31
CA ASP A 430 -7.13 17.96 -14.23
C ASP A 430 -7.52 17.55 -12.80
N PRO A 431 -8.32 18.36 -12.07
CA PRO A 431 -8.79 18.02 -10.74
C PRO A 431 -9.72 16.78 -10.69
N ASP A 432 -10.26 16.36 -11.85
CA ASP A 432 -11.15 15.21 -11.99
C ASP A 432 -10.43 13.92 -12.37
N ALA A 433 -9.15 13.99 -12.78
CA ALA A 433 -8.30 12.81 -12.87
C ALA A 433 -7.95 12.34 -11.45
N SER A 434 -8.62 11.28 -11.01
CA SER A 434 -8.25 10.62 -9.76
C SER A 434 -7.26 9.50 -10.07
N SER A 435 -5.96 9.74 -9.86
CA SER A 435 -5.02 8.63 -9.75
C SER A 435 -5.47 7.67 -8.64
N ASP A 436 -5.60 6.41 -9.02
CA ASP A 436 -5.85 5.30 -8.09
C ASP A 436 -4.57 4.79 -7.43
N ASP A 437 -3.41 5.39 -7.78
CA ASP A 437 -2.13 5.01 -7.23
C ASP A 437 -2.15 5.08 -5.72
N THR A 438 -1.75 3.97 -5.11
CA THR A 438 -1.85 3.80 -3.67
C THR A 438 -0.54 3.23 -3.16
N ILE A 439 0.01 3.88 -2.15
CA ILE A 439 1.22 3.45 -1.44
C ILE A 439 0.84 3.20 0.01
N VAL A 440 1.15 2.00 0.51
CA VAL A 440 1.01 1.66 1.91
C VAL A 440 2.37 1.28 2.49
N SER A 441 2.72 1.97 3.57
CA SER A 441 3.93 1.72 4.34
C SER A 441 3.56 1.38 5.78
N ARG A 442 4.28 0.42 6.35
CA ARG A 442 4.16 0.01 7.74
C ARG A 442 5.17 0.75 8.61
N VAL A 443 4.71 1.28 9.73
CA VAL A 443 5.57 1.97 10.69
C VAL A 443 6.24 0.97 11.62
N VAL A 444 7.55 1.14 11.87
CA VAL A 444 8.33 0.21 12.71
C VAL A 444 8.07 0.43 14.21
N ASP A 445 7.83 1.68 14.64
CA ASP A 445 7.57 2.06 16.02
C ASP A 445 6.87 3.43 16.15
N MET A 446 6.35 3.74 17.33
CA MET A 446 5.63 4.99 17.61
C MET A 446 6.53 6.24 17.56
N ASN A 447 7.85 6.10 17.76
CA ASN A 447 8.79 7.21 17.59
C ASN A 447 8.86 7.61 16.12
N THR A 448 8.97 6.64 15.22
CA THR A 448 8.88 6.88 13.78
C THR A 448 7.55 7.50 13.41
N ALA A 449 6.43 6.98 13.95
CA ALA A 449 5.12 7.56 13.71
C ALA A 449 5.11 9.06 14.05
N ALA A 450 5.58 9.41 15.25
CA ALA A 450 5.65 10.80 15.70
C ALA A 450 6.56 11.67 14.83
N ARG A 451 7.76 11.18 14.48
CA ARG A 451 8.72 11.90 13.62
C ARG A 451 8.15 12.15 12.22
N ARG A 452 7.46 11.17 11.66
CA ARG A 452 6.82 11.29 10.36
C ARG A 452 5.69 12.30 10.37
N LEU A 453 4.79 12.19 11.35
CA LEU A 453 3.62 13.07 11.48
C LEU A 453 4.01 14.50 11.86
N GLY A 454 5.02 14.70 12.70
CA GLY A 454 5.55 16.01 13.05
C GLY A 454 6.43 16.66 11.96
N VAL A 455 6.65 15.95 10.85
CA VAL A 455 7.52 16.25 9.71
C VAL A 455 8.83 16.91 10.15
N VAL A 456 9.71 16.11 10.74
CA VAL A 456 11.05 16.56 11.17
C VAL A 456 11.78 17.23 10.01
N VAL A 457 12.05 18.52 10.19
CA VAL A 457 13.08 19.28 9.48
C VAL A 457 14.43 18.78 9.97
N LEU A 458 15.25 18.23 9.07
CA LEU A 458 16.69 18.19 9.33
C LEU A 458 17.24 19.58 9.00
N ASP A 459 17.27 20.45 10.00
CA ASP A 459 18.32 21.46 10.08
C ASP A 459 19.47 20.79 10.84
N GLU A 460 20.35 20.11 10.10
CA GLU A 460 21.75 19.97 10.47
C GLU A 460 22.63 20.57 9.37
#